data_AF-A0A520K940-F1
#
_entry.id   AF-A0A520K940-F1
#
_cell.length_a   1.000
_cell.length_b   1.000
_cell.length_c   1.000
_cell.angle_alpha   90.00
_cell.angle_beta   90.00
_cell.angle_gamma   90.00
#
_symmetry.space_group_name_H-M   'P 1'
#
loop_
_entity.id
_entity.type
_entity.pdbx_description
1 polymer ?
#
loop_
_entity_poly.entity_id
_entity_poly.type
_entity_poly.pdbx_seq_one_letter_code
_entity_poly.pdbx_strand_id
1 'polypeptide(L)'
;MKTKISLICVVILLAMAVPALAEPDLSVTDILVNPGDVRNEDIVRVYVNQSNSISAVVYNAGPDGVAGEFDVCFEADGTTIGCTAVTGGLAVDTNTTVSIDWTPTCANYSVAPGFPPQSLALTINVTADCNCSSCQSCPDDGSSGKITEGNETNNTFSKVIPALQTYSSYNVIGGIVNNGYRSKNFDCNTTEEPLDQFKYYDLVGGGVEYNVSGEKVSTFAPQATSTRVHHIDLPDGATVQNARLYVYWYDKWGNYKTYPGGCLANLSVNFSGTNLAPEKVYQDSKSFGYYQSPKGSSVFNATSLLSGSGNYTAVVKNIEFIGGNNTTLLGEMLTVVYSDVSGGYKVRIWALEGTDYLMAADETHGSHDYSVSPAEATATVAFSGSINLTTAVSARLVAVVSQGMGPGSNLLFNGDIIKTDAWDTPTEAHPLSAINIEDISVMTNLSAIGNNMGFRDNGTSGMQASNAYLVVSYVPGDVTGDGEVNICDATLLFNWVSFPNERETTYALANAGNADVTGNGVVNIGDAVLLFNWVSFENERGTTYVLR
;
A
#
# COMPACT_ATOMS: atom_id res chain seq x y z
N MET A 1 49.67 -61.99 71.45
CA MET A 1 48.85 -62.22 70.24
C MET A 1 47.39 -62.21 70.66
N LYS A 2 46.52 -61.52 69.91
CA LYS A 2 45.05 -61.33 70.08
C LYS A 2 44.58 -60.08 70.87
N THR A 3 44.80 -58.94 70.21
CA THR A 3 43.82 -57.92 69.77
C THR A 3 42.56 -57.63 70.61
N LYS A 4 42.43 -56.36 71.03
CA LYS A 4 41.21 -55.64 71.45
C LYS A 4 40.18 -55.53 70.30
N ILE A 5 38.90 -55.29 70.62
CA ILE A 5 37.88 -54.42 69.96
C ILE A 5 36.58 -54.65 70.78
N SER A 6 36.20 -53.77 71.71
CA SER A 6 35.50 -52.47 71.59
C SER A 6 34.11 -52.52 70.97
N LEU A 7 33.14 -52.21 71.83
CA LEU A 7 31.70 -52.04 71.63
C LEU A 7 31.42 -50.96 70.57
N ILE A 8 30.56 -51.26 69.58
CA ILE A 8 29.90 -50.27 68.72
C ILE A 8 28.40 -50.54 68.79
N CYS A 9 27.67 -49.62 69.44
CA CYS A 9 26.22 -49.51 69.33
C CYS A 9 25.88 -49.00 67.93
N VAL A 10 25.21 -49.83 67.14
CA VAL A 10 24.61 -49.43 65.87
C VAL A 10 23.33 -48.66 66.19
N VAL A 11 23.36 -47.35 66.00
CA VAL A 11 22.15 -46.52 65.88
C VAL A 11 21.64 -46.70 64.46
N ILE A 12 20.48 -47.35 64.32
CA ILE A 12 19.76 -47.43 63.05
C ILE A 12 19.14 -46.06 62.82
N LEU A 13 19.73 -45.28 61.90
CA LEU A 13 19.13 -44.06 61.37
C LEU A 13 17.99 -44.51 60.42
N LEU A 14 16.74 -44.53 60.90
CA LEU A 14 15.60 -44.55 60.00
C LEU A 14 15.59 -43.20 59.27
N ALA A 15 16.08 -43.20 58.03
CA ALA A 15 15.74 -42.15 57.08
C ALA A 15 14.22 -42.24 56.86
N MET A 16 13.47 -41.36 57.52
CA MET A 16 12.10 -41.08 57.10
C MET A 16 12.22 -40.50 55.70
N ALA A 17 11.89 -41.29 54.68
CA ALA A 17 11.57 -40.74 53.37
C ALA A 17 10.33 -39.88 53.59
N VAL A 18 10.55 -38.57 53.74
CA VAL A 18 9.47 -37.59 53.61
C VAL A 18 8.92 -37.83 52.21
N PRO A 19 7.63 -38.17 52.04
CA PRO A 19 7.07 -38.23 50.70
C PRO A 19 7.35 -36.88 50.04
N ALA A 20 7.88 -36.86 48.82
CA ALA A 20 7.95 -35.64 48.04
C ALA A 20 6.56 -35.00 48.11
N LEU A 21 6.49 -33.72 48.51
CA LEU A 21 5.21 -33.03 48.50
C LEU A 21 4.65 -33.13 47.08
N ALA A 22 3.37 -33.49 46.98
CA ALA A 22 2.67 -33.33 45.72
C ALA A 22 2.59 -31.82 45.48
N GLU A 23 3.17 -31.38 44.37
CA GLU A 23 3.24 -29.97 43.99
C GLU A 23 2.83 -29.88 42.52
N PRO A 24 2.21 -28.76 42.09
CA PRO A 24 1.99 -28.51 40.67
C PRO A 24 3.32 -28.42 39.91
N ASP A 25 3.29 -28.61 38.60
CA ASP A 25 4.47 -28.49 37.71
C ASP A 25 4.02 -27.91 36.36
N LEU A 26 3.94 -26.59 36.30
CA LEU A 26 3.57 -25.80 35.15
C LEU A 26 4.76 -25.68 34.20
N SER A 27 4.48 -25.94 32.94
CA SER A 27 5.46 -25.73 31.88
C SER A 27 4.78 -25.20 30.63
N VAL A 28 5.50 -24.41 29.86
CA VAL A 28 5.09 -24.07 28.51
C VAL A 28 5.55 -25.20 27.59
N THR A 29 4.62 -25.80 26.86
CA THR A 29 4.91 -26.95 25.99
C THR A 29 5.00 -26.58 24.51
N ASP A 30 4.39 -25.46 24.11
CA ASP A 30 4.47 -24.95 22.74
C ASP A 30 4.19 -23.44 22.68
N ILE A 31 4.71 -22.80 21.63
CA ILE A 31 4.45 -21.40 21.26
C ILE A 31 3.89 -21.38 19.85
N LEU A 32 2.66 -20.91 19.69
CA LEU A 32 1.98 -20.77 18.41
C LEU A 32 2.01 -19.30 17.97
N VAL A 33 2.37 -19.07 16.71
CA VAL A 33 2.42 -17.72 16.13
C VAL A 33 1.36 -17.65 15.04
N ASN A 34 0.46 -16.68 15.16
CA ASN A 34 -0.70 -16.48 14.30
C ASN A 34 -1.51 -17.78 14.12
N PRO A 35 -1.97 -18.46 15.20
CA PRO A 35 -2.76 -19.68 15.09
C PRO A 35 -4.03 -19.43 14.27
N GLY A 36 -4.26 -20.23 13.22
CA GLY A 36 -5.36 -20.03 12.26
C GLY A 36 -4.93 -19.50 10.88
N ASP A 37 -3.74 -18.88 10.77
CA ASP A 37 -3.12 -18.62 9.46
C ASP A 37 -2.88 -19.95 8.76
N VAL A 38 -3.55 -20.14 7.62
CA VAL A 38 -3.58 -21.37 6.82
C VAL A 38 -2.22 -21.81 6.27
N ARG A 39 -1.14 -21.05 6.51
CA ARG A 39 0.25 -21.42 6.18
C ARG A 39 1.22 -21.30 7.36
N ASN A 40 0.76 -20.98 8.57
CA ASN A 40 1.62 -20.91 9.75
C ASN A 40 2.31 -22.26 10.06
N GLU A 41 1.66 -23.36 9.65
CA GLU A 41 2.07 -24.73 9.97
C GLU A 41 3.37 -25.10 9.24
N ASP A 42 3.62 -24.45 8.10
CA ASP A 42 4.71 -24.74 7.20
C ASP A 42 5.85 -23.71 7.29
N ILE A 43 5.53 -22.43 7.50
CA ILE A 43 6.50 -21.33 7.56
C ILE A 43 6.02 -20.26 8.54
N VAL A 44 6.72 -20.14 9.66
CA VAL A 44 6.33 -19.22 10.74
C VAL A 44 6.77 -17.79 10.42
N ARG A 45 5.83 -16.85 10.48
CA ARG A 45 6.04 -15.41 10.23
C ARG A 45 5.41 -14.55 11.30
N VAL A 46 6.08 -13.45 11.58
CA VAL A 46 5.58 -12.33 12.37
C VAL A 46 5.71 -11.09 11.49
N TYR A 47 4.62 -10.35 11.35
CA TYR A 47 4.51 -9.21 10.45
C TYR A 47 4.75 -7.89 11.18
N VAL A 48 5.70 -7.09 10.71
CA VAL A 48 5.95 -5.74 11.25
C VAL A 48 4.79 -4.80 10.94
N ASN A 49 4.57 -3.85 11.85
CA ASN A 49 3.48 -2.87 11.82
C ASN A 49 2.08 -3.50 11.71
N GLN A 50 1.94 -4.79 12.06
CA GLN A 50 0.68 -5.55 12.01
C GLN A 50 0.47 -6.25 13.35
N SER A 51 -0.78 -6.43 13.79
CA SER A 51 -1.08 -7.26 14.96
C SER A 51 -0.79 -8.73 14.66
N ASN A 52 -0.07 -9.40 15.55
CA ASN A 52 0.22 -10.83 15.48
C ASN A 52 -0.27 -11.49 16.76
N SER A 53 -1.01 -12.59 16.65
CA SER A 53 -1.46 -13.36 17.79
C SER A 53 -0.36 -14.34 18.22
N ILE A 54 0.19 -14.18 19.42
CA ILE A 54 1.20 -15.07 19.99
C ILE A 54 0.54 -15.85 21.12
N SER A 55 0.50 -17.18 20.98
CA SER A 55 -0.16 -18.06 21.93
C SER A 55 0.82 -19.05 22.56
N ALA A 56 0.55 -19.43 23.80
CA ALA A 56 1.32 -20.42 24.54
C ALA A 56 0.41 -21.53 25.03
N VAL A 57 0.87 -22.77 24.86
CA VAL A 57 0.23 -23.95 25.46
C VAL A 57 0.91 -24.20 26.80
N VAL A 58 0.17 -24.02 27.89
CA VAL A 58 0.65 -24.25 29.26
C VAL A 58 0.07 -25.56 29.76
N TYR A 59 0.92 -26.43 30.30
CA TYR A 59 0.57 -27.75 30.80
C TYR A 59 0.97 -27.90 32.26
N ASN A 60 0.10 -28.52 33.07
CA ASN A 60 0.42 -28.92 34.44
C ASN A 60 0.73 -30.43 34.48
N ALA A 61 2.01 -30.77 34.57
CA ALA A 61 2.51 -32.15 34.69
C ALA A 61 2.52 -32.66 36.14
N GLY A 62 2.29 -31.76 37.10
CA GLY A 62 2.45 -32.04 38.52
C GLY A 62 1.30 -32.87 39.06
N PRO A 63 1.52 -33.67 40.12
CA PRO A 63 0.46 -34.47 40.75
C PRO A 63 -0.69 -33.63 41.35
N ASP A 64 -0.47 -32.33 41.58
CA ASP A 64 -1.45 -31.40 42.15
C ASP A 64 -1.92 -30.35 41.13
N GLY A 65 -3.17 -29.92 41.26
CA GLY A 65 -3.73 -28.82 40.47
C GLY A 65 -3.38 -27.46 41.06
N VAL A 66 -3.25 -26.45 40.21
CA VAL A 66 -3.17 -25.05 40.61
C VAL A 66 -4.58 -24.51 40.76
N ALA A 67 -4.93 -23.97 41.94
CA ALA A 67 -6.26 -23.38 42.20
C ALA A 67 -6.26 -21.84 42.15
N GLY A 68 -5.08 -21.22 42.26
CA GLY A 68 -4.88 -19.78 42.16
C GLY A 68 -4.68 -19.31 40.72
N GLU A 69 -4.80 -18.00 40.51
CA GLU A 69 -4.42 -17.39 39.23
C GLU A 69 -2.91 -17.26 39.14
N PHE A 70 -2.37 -17.49 37.94
CA PHE A 70 -0.97 -17.28 37.61
C PHE A 70 -0.88 -16.57 36.26
N ASP A 71 0.23 -15.88 36.02
CA ASP A 71 0.44 -15.13 34.77
C ASP A 71 1.32 -15.93 33.80
N VAL A 72 1.16 -15.68 32.51
CA VAL A 72 2.01 -16.19 31.43
C VAL A 72 2.58 -14.98 30.70
N CYS A 73 3.90 -14.82 30.71
CA CYS A 73 4.58 -13.70 30.06
C CYS A 73 5.29 -14.14 28.78
N PHE A 74 5.25 -13.26 27.80
CA PHE A 74 5.84 -13.43 26.49
C PHE A 74 6.94 -12.39 26.30
N GLU A 75 8.07 -12.82 25.75
CA GLU A 75 9.20 -11.96 25.39
C GLU A 75 9.64 -12.24 23.97
N ALA A 76 10.00 -11.18 23.24
CA ALA A 76 10.61 -11.24 21.92
C ALA A 76 12.03 -10.66 22.00
N ASP A 77 13.03 -11.47 21.65
CA ASP A 77 14.46 -11.12 21.69
C ASP A 77 14.89 -10.45 23.02
N GLY A 78 14.40 -10.98 24.14
CA GLY A 78 14.71 -10.49 25.49
C GLY A 78 13.95 -9.21 25.90
N THR A 79 12.94 -8.80 25.14
CA THR A 79 12.04 -7.70 25.49
C THR A 79 10.64 -8.23 25.77
N THR A 80 10.07 -7.94 26.93
CA THR A 80 8.69 -8.32 27.26
C THR A 80 7.69 -7.68 26.31
N ILE A 81 6.86 -8.50 25.64
CA ILE A 81 5.85 -8.07 24.67
C ILE A 81 4.42 -8.13 25.22
N GLY A 82 4.20 -8.84 26.32
CA GLY A 82 2.91 -8.88 27.00
C GLY A 82 2.82 -10.03 28.00
N CYS A 83 1.83 -9.96 28.89
CA CYS A 83 1.50 -11.05 29.80
C CYS A 83 -0.02 -11.19 29.91
N THR A 84 -0.48 -12.41 30.19
CA THR A 84 -1.90 -12.74 30.30
C THR A 84 -2.13 -13.70 31.46
N ALA A 85 -3.23 -13.54 32.18
CA ALA A 85 -3.54 -14.33 33.35
C ALA A 85 -4.30 -15.62 32.99
N VAL A 86 -3.94 -16.74 33.61
CA VAL A 86 -4.75 -17.96 33.64
C VAL A 86 -5.66 -17.88 34.86
N THR A 87 -6.93 -17.52 34.62
CA THR A 87 -7.92 -17.38 35.69
C THR A 87 -8.51 -18.73 36.09
N GLY A 88 -8.66 -18.98 37.39
CA GLY A 88 -9.24 -20.23 37.91
C GLY A 88 -8.28 -21.42 37.99
N GLY A 89 -7.00 -21.21 37.70
CA GLY A 89 -5.94 -22.20 37.83
C GLY A 89 -5.92 -23.25 36.72
N LEU A 90 -5.15 -24.34 36.93
CA LEU A 90 -4.94 -25.41 35.95
C LEU A 90 -4.93 -26.77 36.66
N ALA A 91 -5.85 -27.65 36.28
CA ALA A 91 -5.99 -28.97 36.90
C ALA A 91 -4.80 -29.89 36.57
N VAL A 92 -4.61 -30.93 37.39
CA VAL A 92 -3.62 -31.98 37.14
C VAL A 92 -3.80 -32.59 35.75
N ASP A 93 -2.68 -32.78 35.04
CA ASP A 93 -2.64 -33.43 33.73
C ASP A 93 -3.56 -32.75 32.68
N THR A 94 -3.67 -31.42 32.76
CA THR A 94 -4.42 -30.62 31.79
C THR A 94 -3.57 -29.49 31.23
N ASN A 95 -3.94 -29.03 30.03
CA ASN A 95 -3.36 -27.86 29.41
C ASN A 95 -4.41 -26.78 29.17
N THR A 96 -3.92 -25.56 28.99
CA THR A 96 -4.68 -24.41 28.52
C THR A 96 -3.88 -23.68 27.46
N THR A 97 -4.56 -22.91 26.61
CA THR A 97 -3.92 -22.02 25.65
C THR A 97 -4.30 -20.59 25.99
N VAL A 98 -3.28 -19.74 26.11
CA VAL A 98 -3.46 -18.30 26.32
C VAL A 98 -2.74 -17.53 25.24
N SER A 99 -3.26 -16.35 24.91
CA SER A 99 -2.79 -15.54 23.78
C SER A 99 -2.63 -14.08 24.17
N ILE A 100 -1.69 -13.42 23.49
CA ILE A 100 -1.56 -11.96 23.46
C ILE A 100 -1.53 -11.49 22.00
N ASP A 101 -1.91 -10.23 21.78
CA ASP A 101 -1.69 -9.55 20.51
C ASP A 101 -0.42 -8.71 20.59
N TRP A 102 0.47 -8.88 19.62
CA TRP A 102 1.75 -8.16 19.54
C TRP A 102 1.95 -7.50 18.19
N THR A 103 2.24 -6.20 18.21
CA THR A 103 2.57 -5.41 17.02
C THR A 103 4.03 -4.98 17.06
N PRO A 104 4.97 -5.73 16.45
CA PRO A 104 6.34 -5.27 16.28
C PRO A 104 6.39 -4.05 15.37
N THR A 105 7.26 -3.09 15.66
CA THR A 105 7.44 -1.90 14.83
C THR A 105 8.73 -1.98 14.02
N CYS A 106 8.80 -1.22 12.92
CA CYS A 106 10.02 -1.08 12.13
C CYS A 106 11.21 -0.47 12.90
N ALA A 107 10.96 0.22 14.03
CA ALA A 107 12.02 0.73 14.89
C ALA A 107 12.72 -0.39 15.68
N ASN A 108 11.97 -1.42 16.06
CA ASN A 108 12.50 -2.61 16.73
C ASN A 108 13.05 -3.63 15.72
N TYR A 109 12.37 -3.75 14.57
CA TYR A 109 12.66 -4.73 13.54
C TYR A 109 12.66 -4.10 12.15
N SER A 110 13.83 -3.60 11.74
CA SER A 110 13.98 -2.95 10.43
C SER A 110 14.06 -3.99 9.31
N VAL A 111 12.94 -4.25 8.63
CA VAL A 111 12.85 -5.09 7.42
C VAL A 111 12.35 -4.24 6.25
N ALA A 112 13.21 -3.99 5.25
CA ALA A 112 12.82 -3.16 4.12
C ALA A 112 11.73 -3.86 3.27
N PRO A 113 10.70 -3.12 2.82
CA PRO A 113 9.69 -3.63 1.89
C PRO A 113 10.27 -3.88 0.49
N GLY A 114 9.47 -4.53 -0.35
CA GLY A 114 9.77 -4.71 -1.77
C GLY A 114 10.71 -5.87 -2.07
N PHE A 115 11.43 -5.74 -3.19
CA PHE A 115 12.27 -6.80 -3.75
C PHE A 115 13.75 -6.37 -3.88
N PRO A 116 14.71 -7.22 -3.48
CA PRO A 116 14.53 -8.54 -2.90
C PRO A 116 13.97 -8.47 -1.47
N PRO A 117 13.15 -9.45 -1.05
CA PRO A 117 12.53 -9.45 0.27
C PRO A 117 13.56 -9.61 1.40
N GLN A 118 13.30 -8.95 2.52
CA GLN A 118 14.13 -9.00 3.73
C GLN A 118 13.41 -9.68 4.90
N SER A 119 14.19 -10.23 5.83
CA SER A 119 13.68 -10.83 7.06
C SER A 119 14.73 -10.86 8.16
N LEU A 120 14.25 -10.96 9.41
CA LEU A 120 15.08 -11.13 10.60
C LEU A 120 14.66 -12.40 11.33
N ALA A 121 15.63 -13.07 11.96
CA ALA A 121 15.32 -14.15 12.89
C ALA A 121 14.72 -13.57 14.16
N LEU A 122 13.91 -14.37 14.86
CA LEU A 122 13.21 -13.98 16.08
C LEU A 122 13.33 -15.09 17.10
N THR A 123 13.53 -14.74 18.37
CA THR A 123 13.35 -15.68 19.48
C THR A 123 12.17 -15.23 20.32
N ILE A 124 11.21 -16.12 20.53
CA ILE A 124 10.10 -15.92 21.46
C ILE A 124 10.33 -16.79 22.69
N ASN A 125 10.39 -16.17 23.86
CA ASN A 125 10.41 -16.87 25.14
C ASN A 125 9.04 -16.69 25.79
N VAL A 126 8.50 -17.77 26.36
CA VAL A 126 7.30 -17.70 27.18
C VAL A 126 7.57 -18.39 28.50
N THR A 127 7.20 -17.72 29.59
CA THR A 127 7.35 -18.22 30.96
C THR A 127 5.97 -18.36 31.60
N ALA A 128 5.63 -19.56 32.04
CA ALA A 128 4.47 -19.81 32.89
C ALA A 128 4.76 -19.41 34.34
N ASP A 129 3.71 -18.99 35.05
CA ASP A 129 3.77 -18.46 36.41
C ASP A 129 4.85 -17.38 36.60
N CYS A 130 4.82 -16.37 35.75
CA CYS A 130 5.67 -15.20 35.90
C CYS A 130 5.09 -14.24 36.96
N ASN A 131 5.94 -13.57 37.75
CA ASN A 131 5.47 -12.55 38.70
C ASN A 131 5.73 -11.13 38.19
N CYS A 132 4.76 -10.61 37.43
CA CYS A 132 4.82 -9.28 36.84
C CYS A 132 4.76 -8.13 37.85
N SER A 133 4.37 -8.39 39.10
CA SER A 133 4.18 -7.32 40.10
C SER A 133 5.49 -6.85 40.75
N SER A 134 6.57 -7.62 40.62
CA SER A 134 7.89 -7.32 41.21
C SER A 134 9.09 -7.43 40.25
N CYS A 135 8.91 -7.95 39.04
CA CYS A 135 10.00 -8.18 38.08
C CYS A 135 9.74 -7.45 36.77
N GLN A 136 10.63 -6.52 36.40
CA GLN A 136 10.63 -5.88 35.07
C GLN A 136 11.09 -6.83 33.95
N SER A 137 11.66 -7.98 34.34
CA SER A 137 12.02 -9.13 33.51
C SER A 137 11.96 -10.36 34.44
N CYS A 138 11.15 -11.37 34.12
CA CYS A 138 11.16 -12.61 34.90
C CYS A 138 12.46 -13.35 34.56
N PRO A 139 13.28 -13.77 35.54
CA PRO A 139 14.46 -14.56 35.23
C PRO A 139 14.04 -15.82 34.46
N ASP A 140 14.81 -16.18 33.42
CA ASP A 140 14.53 -17.30 32.52
C ASP A 140 14.41 -18.67 33.23
N ASP A 141 14.74 -18.74 34.53
CA ASP A 141 14.78 -19.92 35.37
C ASP A 141 13.49 -20.19 36.16
N GLY A 142 12.40 -19.44 35.90
CA GLY A 142 11.08 -19.62 36.51
C GLY A 142 10.99 -19.31 38.00
N SER A 143 12.12 -19.01 38.66
CA SER A 143 12.25 -18.87 40.13
C SER A 143 11.51 -17.70 40.78
N SER A 144 10.71 -16.96 40.01
CA SER A 144 10.01 -15.76 40.45
C SER A 144 8.49 -15.92 40.56
N GLY A 145 7.94 -17.13 40.36
CA GLY A 145 6.51 -17.38 40.29
C GLY A 145 5.68 -17.15 41.56
N LYS A 146 4.36 -17.07 41.39
CA LYS A 146 3.39 -16.91 42.49
C LYS A 146 3.04 -18.25 43.13
N ILE A 147 3.16 -19.32 42.37
CA ILE A 147 2.89 -20.71 42.75
C ILE A 147 4.25 -21.35 43.06
N THR A 148 4.26 -22.22 44.07
CA THR A 148 5.44 -23.05 44.33
C THR A 148 5.25 -24.38 43.64
N GLU A 149 6.26 -24.76 42.85
CA GLU A 149 6.17 -25.87 41.91
C GLU A 149 7.22 -26.95 42.20
N GLY A 150 6.94 -28.18 41.77
CA GLY A 150 7.86 -29.30 41.93
C GLY A 150 9.15 -29.14 41.10
N ASN A 151 9.11 -28.29 40.08
CA ASN A 151 10.25 -27.88 39.28
C ASN A 151 10.03 -26.45 38.77
N GLU A 152 10.88 -25.52 39.17
CA GLU A 152 10.76 -24.12 38.72
C GLU A 152 11.52 -23.89 37.40
N THR A 153 12.36 -24.83 36.98
CA THR A 153 13.32 -24.61 35.87
C THR A 153 12.76 -24.92 34.48
N ASN A 154 11.54 -25.45 34.39
CA ASN A 154 10.85 -25.85 33.16
C ASN A 154 9.63 -24.97 32.83
N ASN A 155 9.42 -23.89 33.56
CA ASN A 155 8.36 -22.92 33.33
C ASN A 155 8.54 -22.17 32.00
N THR A 156 9.78 -22.07 31.53
CA THR A 156 10.15 -21.31 30.33
C THR A 156 10.32 -22.22 29.11
N PHE A 157 9.72 -21.83 27.99
CA PHE A 157 9.96 -22.41 26.67
C PHE A 157 10.43 -21.35 25.68
N SER A 158 11.45 -21.69 24.89
CA SER A 158 12.01 -20.80 23.87
C SER A 158 11.77 -21.36 22.47
N LYS A 159 11.17 -20.55 21.60
CA LYS A 159 10.99 -20.85 20.18
C LYS A 159 11.84 -19.92 19.33
N VAL A 160 12.84 -20.47 18.67
CA VAL A 160 13.64 -19.77 17.66
C VAL A 160 12.97 -19.89 16.31
N ILE A 161 12.73 -18.76 15.66
CA ILE A 161 12.11 -18.65 14.33
C ILE A 161 13.17 -18.09 13.37
N PRO A 162 13.77 -18.93 12.51
CA PRO A 162 14.78 -18.48 11.56
C PRO A 162 14.22 -17.50 10.51
N ALA A 163 15.05 -16.55 10.08
CA ALA A 163 14.79 -15.65 8.95
C ALA A 163 14.57 -16.41 7.63
N LEU A 164 15.27 -17.55 7.48
CA LEU A 164 15.12 -18.47 6.36
C LEU A 164 14.71 -19.83 6.88
N GLN A 165 13.58 -20.33 6.42
CA GLN A 165 13.05 -21.65 6.77
C GLN A 165 13.05 -22.53 5.52
N THR A 166 13.29 -23.82 5.69
CA THR A 166 13.24 -24.78 4.59
C THR A 166 11.80 -25.28 4.45
N TYR A 167 11.17 -24.99 3.32
CA TYR A 167 9.87 -25.56 2.97
C TYR A 167 10.06 -26.54 1.81
N SER A 168 9.73 -27.80 2.06
CA SER A 168 10.01 -28.91 1.15
C SER A 168 11.50 -29.01 0.79
N SER A 169 11.94 -28.50 -0.37
CA SER A 169 13.32 -28.62 -0.89
C SER A 169 14.02 -27.30 -1.13
N TYR A 170 13.44 -26.17 -0.71
CA TYR A 170 13.99 -24.84 -0.95
C TYR A 170 13.77 -23.92 0.26
N ASN A 171 14.58 -22.86 0.34
CA ASN A 171 14.47 -21.88 1.42
C ASN A 171 13.48 -20.78 1.08
N VAL A 172 12.73 -20.36 2.08
CA VAL A 172 11.72 -19.31 2.05
C VAL A 172 11.94 -18.38 3.23
N ILE A 173 11.53 -17.14 3.06
CA ILE A 173 11.60 -16.15 4.12
C ILE A 173 10.52 -16.44 5.19
N GLY A 174 10.97 -16.40 6.44
CA GLY A 174 10.17 -16.49 7.66
C GLY A 174 10.74 -15.55 8.74
N GLY A 175 10.38 -15.77 10.01
CA GLY A 175 10.79 -14.86 11.08
C GLY A 175 10.01 -13.54 11.03
N ILE A 176 10.67 -12.43 11.33
CA ILE A 176 10.08 -11.09 11.19
C ILE A 176 10.15 -10.67 9.72
N VAL A 177 9.00 -10.31 9.13
CA VAL A 177 8.89 -9.96 7.71
C VAL A 177 7.97 -8.75 7.51
N ASN A 178 8.09 -8.12 6.35
CA ASN A 178 7.11 -7.15 5.87
C ASN A 178 5.98 -7.89 5.12
N ASN A 179 4.72 -7.54 5.41
CA ASN A 179 3.57 -8.07 4.69
C ASN A 179 3.26 -7.22 3.44
N GLY A 180 3.89 -7.53 2.30
CA GLY A 180 3.72 -6.74 1.08
C GLY A 180 2.39 -6.90 0.35
N TYR A 181 1.37 -7.53 0.98
CA TYR A 181 -0.02 -7.44 0.52
C TYR A 181 -0.76 -6.26 1.16
N ARG A 182 -0.20 -5.68 2.22
CA ARG A 182 -0.62 -4.42 2.80
C ARG A 182 -0.06 -3.29 1.96
N SER A 183 -0.74 -2.16 1.95
CA SER A 183 -0.25 -0.99 1.27
C SER A 183 1.10 -0.55 1.82
N LYS A 184 1.92 0.05 0.94
CA LYS A 184 3.13 0.79 1.30
C LYS A 184 2.88 1.85 2.37
N ASN A 185 1.66 2.36 2.53
CA ASN A 185 1.31 3.24 3.66
C ASN A 185 1.59 2.62 5.06
N PHE A 186 1.76 1.30 5.16
CA PHE A 186 2.02 0.58 6.42
C PHE A 186 3.43 -0.01 6.53
N ASP A 187 4.27 0.16 5.50
CA ASP A 187 5.56 -0.50 5.43
C ASP A 187 6.65 0.20 6.26
N CYS A 188 7.90 -0.30 6.20
CA CYS A 188 9.02 0.29 6.93
C CYS A 188 9.72 1.44 6.19
N ASN A 189 9.35 1.73 4.95
CA ASN A 189 9.88 2.81 4.14
C ASN A 189 8.95 4.03 4.16
N THR A 190 9.08 4.88 5.17
CA THR A 190 8.27 6.10 5.30
C THR A 190 8.64 7.22 4.31
N THR A 191 9.47 6.94 3.30
CA THR A 191 9.88 7.92 2.28
C THR A 191 9.28 7.64 0.91
N GLU A 192 8.59 6.51 0.76
CA GLU A 192 7.91 6.10 -0.47
C GLU A 192 6.41 6.06 -0.19
N GLU A 193 5.63 6.70 -1.05
CA GLU A 193 4.18 6.55 -1.06
C GLU A 193 3.78 5.44 -2.05
N PRO A 194 2.59 4.84 -1.92
CA PRO A 194 2.09 3.88 -2.90
C PRO A 194 2.20 4.38 -4.35
N LEU A 195 1.75 5.62 -4.55
CA LEU A 195 1.97 6.41 -5.76
C LEU A 195 2.45 7.82 -5.37
N ASP A 196 3.55 8.25 -5.98
CA ASP A 196 4.13 9.58 -5.78
C ASP A 196 3.57 10.57 -6.80
N GLN A 197 3.44 11.83 -6.38
CA GLN A 197 3.15 12.91 -7.32
C GLN A 197 4.36 13.19 -8.21
N PHE A 198 4.37 12.62 -9.40
CA PHE A 198 5.40 12.84 -10.40
C PHE A 198 5.36 14.27 -10.93
N LYS A 199 4.17 14.82 -11.20
CA LYS A 199 4.04 16.17 -11.76
C LYS A 199 2.69 16.82 -11.49
N TYR A 200 2.72 18.13 -11.34
CA TYR A 200 1.56 19.02 -11.28
C TYR A 200 1.55 19.93 -12.51
N TYR A 201 0.38 20.13 -13.10
CA TYR A 201 0.17 21.02 -14.23
C TYR A 201 -0.87 22.08 -13.88
N ASP A 202 -0.61 23.32 -14.26
CA ASP A 202 -1.58 24.42 -14.25
C ASP A 202 -1.61 24.98 -15.68
N LEU A 203 -2.68 24.66 -16.40
CA LEU A 203 -2.80 24.86 -17.84
C LEU A 203 -3.94 25.83 -18.16
N VAL A 204 -3.76 26.55 -19.28
CA VAL A 204 -4.87 27.22 -19.95
C VAL A 204 -5.48 26.20 -20.92
N GLY A 205 -6.64 25.70 -20.52
CA GLY A 205 -7.40 24.64 -21.16
C GLY A 205 -6.70 23.28 -21.22
N GLY A 206 -7.30 22.36 -21.97
CA GLY A 206 -6.76 21.03 -22.22
C GLY A 206 -7.21 19.94 -21.24
N GLY A 207 -6.36 18.95 -21.00
CA GLY A 207 -6.73 17.80 -20.18
C GLY A 207 -5.76 16.62 -20.31
N VAL A 208 -6.31 15.43 -20.08
CA VAL A 208 -5.59 14.15 -20.17
C VAL A 208 -6.35 13.24 -21.15
N GLU A 209 -5.65 12.80 -22.19
CA GLU A 209 -6.08 11.70 -23.05
C GLU A 209 -5.19 10.48 -22.84
N TYR A 210 -5.75 9.30 -23.08
CA TYR A 210 -4.98 8.07 -22.99
C TYR A 210 -5.50 6.97 -23.90
N ASN A 211 -4.66 5.98 -24.15
CA ASN A 211 -5.06 4.75 -24.82
C ASN A 211 -4.29 3.54 -24.28
N VAL A 212 -5.02 2.46 -24.02
CA VAL A 212 -4.46 1.16 -23.62
C VAL A 212 -4.41 0.24 -24.83
N SER A 213 -3.30 -0.49 -24.98
CA SER A 213 -3.14 -1.44 -26.08
C SER A 213 -2.37 -2.71 -25.72
N GLY A 214 -2.64 -3.77 -26.49
CA GLY A 214 -1.96 -5.06 -26.49
C GLY A 214 -2.38 -6.02 -25.39
N GLU A 215 -2.37 -7.31 -25.75
CA GLU A 215 -2.73 -8.41 -24.87
C GLU A 215 -1.58 -8.78 -23.93
N LYS A 216 -1.93 -9.37 -22.79
CA LYS A 216 -0.96 -9.94 -21.84
C LYS A 216 -0.14 -11.05 -22.49
N VAL A 217 1.19 -10.94 -22.38
CA VAL A 217 2.15 -11.97 -22.79
C VAL A 217 2.73 -12.66 -21.55
N SER A 218 2.17 -13.82 -21.19
CA SER A 218 2.54 -14.59 -19.98
C SER A 218 4.01 -15.04 -19.94
N THR A 219 4.68 -15.16 -21.08
CA THR A 219 6.12 -15.45 -21.15
C THR A 219 6.76 -14.59 -22.22
N PHE A 220 7.14 -13.38 -21.81
CA PHE A 220 7.93 -12.46 -22.60
C PHE A 220 9.41 -12.78 -22.43
N ALA A 221 9.92 -13.60 -23.34
CA ALA A 221 11.25 -14.18 -23.27
C ALA A 221 12.37 -13.15 -23.44
N PRO A 222 13.59 -13.40 -22.92
CA PRO A 222 14.75 -12.57 -23.21
C PRO A 222 14.92 -12.33 -24.71
N GLN A 223 15.24 -11.09 -25.08
CA GLN A 223 15.36 -10.59 -26.45
C GLN A 223 14.07 -10.56 -27.28
N ALA A 224 12.92 -11.03 -26.76
CA ALA A 224 11.65 -10.92 -27.45
C ALA A 224 11.18 -9.46 -27.57
N THR A 225 10.38 -9.19 -28.61
CA THR A 225 9.77 -7.89 -28.85
C THR A 225 8.25 -8.01 -28.96
N SER A 226 7.52 -7.03 -28.47
CA SER A 226 6.07 -6.89 -28.63
C SER A 226 5.78 -5.52 -29.26
N THR A 227 5.04 -5.50 -30.37
CA THR A 227 4.66 -4.26 -31.07
C THR A 227 3.23 -3.91 -30.74
N ARG A 228 3.01 -2.65 -30.34
CA ARG A 228 1.69 -2.11 -30.00
C ARG A 228 1.45 -0.77 -30.65
N VAL A 229 0.18 -0.44 -30.85
CA VAL A 229 -0.26 0.79 -31.47
C VAL A 229 -1.23 1.48 -30.52
N HIS A 230 -0.93 2.74 -30.20
CA HIS A 230 -1.76 3.59 -29.37
C HIS A 230 -2.39 4.69 -30.22
N HIS A 231 -3.71 4.81 -30.16
CA HIS A 231 -4.43 5.90 -30.80
C HIS A 231 -4.68 7.03 -29.81
N ILE A 232 -4.32 8.26 -30.13
CA ILE A 232 -4.59 9.44 -29.31
C ILE A 232 -5.42 10.42 -30.13
N ASP A 233 -6.51 10.92 -29.55
CA ASP A 233 -7.40 11.91 -30.14
C ASP A 233 -7.35 13.21 -29.33
N LEU A 234 -6.57 14.18 -29.80
CA LEU A 234 -6.53 15.52 -29.20
C LEU A 234 -7.45 16.49 -29.95
N PRO A 235 -7.99 17.52 -29.27
CA PRO A 235 -8.67 18.62 -29.92
C PRO A 235 -7.79 19.35 -30.95
N ASP A 236 -8.43 19.94 -31.96
CA ASP A 236 -7.73 20.72 -32.98
C ASP A 236 -6.97 21.90 -32.35
N GLY A 237 -5.69 22.03 -32.69
CA GLY A 237 -4.83 23.09 -32.14
C GLY A 237 -4.29 22.81 -30.73
N ALA A 238 -4.64 21.67 -30.13
CA ALA A 238 -4.07 21.25 -28.85
C ALA A 238 -2.55 21.07 -28.95
N THR A 239 -1.85 21.44 -27.87
CA THR A 239 -0.40 21.27 -27.74
C THR A 239 -0.09 20.23 -26.68
N VAL A 240 0.72 19.24 -27.03
CA VAL A 240 1.20 18.22 -26.10
C VAL A 240 2.13 18.87 -25.06
N GLN A 241 1.78 18.74 -23.78
CA GLN A 241 2.57 19.22 -22.64
C GLN A 241 3.44 18.11 -22.05
N ASN A 242 2.92 16.89 -22.04
CA ASN A 242 3.66 15.71 -21.61
C ASN A 242 3.03 14.44 -22.20
N ALA A 243 3.85 13.45 -22.54
CA ALA A 243 3.37 12.13 -22.90
C ALA A 243 4.21 11.05 -22.22
N ARG A 244 3.53 10.07 -21.63
CA ARG A 244 4.14 8.97 -20.86
C ARG A 244 3.57 7.64 -21.31
N LEU A 245 4.47 6.71 -21.63
CA LEU A 245 4.12 5.33 -21.91
C LEU A 245 4.42 4.50 -20.66
N TYR A 246 3.38 3.87 -20.12
CA TYR A 246 3.44 2.95 -19.00
C TYR A 246 3.44 1.51 -19.55
N VAL A 247 4.48 0.76 -19.19
CA VAL A 247 4.63 -0.65 -19.53
C VAL A 247 4.54 -1.45 -18.24
N TYR A 248 3.40 -2.11 -18.03
CA TYR A 248 3.14 -2.86 -16.80
C TYR A 248 3.62 -4.31 -16.93
N TRP A 249 4.17 -4.84 -15.84
CA TRP A 249 4.79 -6.15 -15.85
C TRP A 249 4.74 -6.82 -14.48
N TYR A 250 4.96 -8.13 -14.48
CA TYR A 250 5.38 -8.86 -13.29
C TYR A 250 6.38 -9.93 -13.69
N ASP A 251 7.23 -10.32 -12.74
CA ASP A 251 8.18 -11.39 -12.95
C ASP A 251 7.50 -12.73 -13.26
N LYS A 252 8.10 -13.54 -14.12
CA LYS A 252 7.53 -14.86 -14.40
C LYS A 252 7.67 -15.75 -13.16
N TRP A 253 6.57 -16.42 -12.84
CA TRP A 253 6.45 -17.31 -11.69
C TRP A 253 7.63 -18.30 -11.57
N GLY A 254 8.21 -18.35 -10.36
CA GLY A 254 9.22 -19.34 -9.98
C GLY A 254 10.67 -18.93 -10.21
N ASN A 255 10.94 -17.78 -10.84
CA ASN A 255 12.31 -17.34 -11.14
C ASN A 255 13.12 -16.92 -9.91
N TYR A 256 12.47 -16.51 -8.82
CA TYR A 256 13.15 -16.17 -7.55
C TYR A 256 14.00 -17.33 -6.99
N LYS A 257 13.70 -18.59 -7.34
CA LYS A 257 14.50 -19.76 -6.94
C LYS A 257 15.88 -19.82 -7.58
N THR A 258 16.02 -19.20 -8.76
CA THR A 258 17.21 -19.27 -9.60
C THR A 258 18.11 -18.06 -9.37
N TYR A 259 17.58 -16.96 -8.81
CA TYR A 259 18.30 -15.71 -8.64
C TYR A 259 18.02 -15.08 -7.27
N PRO A 260 18.87 -15.31 -6.26
CA PRO A 260 18.79 -14.58 -4.99
C PRO A 260 19.13 -13.08 -5.11
N GLY A 261 19.29 -12.53 -6.33
CA GLY A 261 19.79 -11.18 -6.59
C GLY A 261 19.01 -10.28 -7.57
N GLY A 262 17.81 -10.64 -8.04
CA GLY A 262 17.09 -9.75 -8.98
C GLY A 262 16.25 -10.46 -10.04
N CYS A 263 14.91 -10.42 -9.95
CA CYS A 263 14.03 -10.83 -11.06
C CYS A 263 13.09 -9.68 -11.45
N LEU A 264 13.66 -8.50 -11.71
CA LEU A 264 12.89 -7.35 -12.19
C LEU A 264 12.83 -7.38 -13.71
N ALA A 265 11.79 -6.82 -14.29
CA ALA A 265 11.73 -6.71 -15.74
C ALA A 265 12.79 -5.71 -16.23
N ASN A 266 13.56 -6.11 -17.22
CA ASN A 266 14.55 -5.27 -17.87
C ASN A 266 14.06 -4.98 -19.29
N LEU A 267 13.41 -3.83 -19.46
CA LEU A 267 12.66 -3.49 -20.66
C LEU A 267 13.21 -2.23 -21.32
N SER A 268 13.24 -2.21 -22.66
CA SER A 268 13.42 -0.98 -23.44
C SER A 268 12.27 -0.82 -24.43
N VAL A 269 12.05 0.40 -24.89
CA VAL A 269 10.99 0.70 -25.88
C VAL A 269 11.60 1.41 -27.08
N ASN A 270 11.27 0.96 -28.29
CA ASN A 270 11.38 1.80 -29.48
C ASN A 270 10.02 2.46 -29.72
N PHE A 271 9.94 3.76 -29.51
CA PHE A 271 8.72 4.54 -29.71
C PHE A 271 8.85 5.37 -30.98
N SER A 272 8.00 5.10 -31.97
CA SER A 272 8.00 5.79 -33.27
C SER A 272 9.40 5.89 -33.92
N GLY A 273 10.20 4.82 -33.84
CA GLY A 273 11.56 4.75 -34.39
C GLY A 273 12.68 5.18 -33.43
N THR A 274 12.36 5.77 -32.27
CA THR A 274 13.36 6.25 -31.30
C THR A 274 13.46 5.30 -30.11
N ASN A 275 14.67 4.87 -29.75
CA ASN A 275 14.88 4.04 -28.58
C ASN A 275 14.85 4.88 -27.30
N LEU A 276 14.03 4.46 -26.34
CA LEU A 276 13.85 5.04 -25.03
C LEU A 276 14.29 4.04 -23.97
N ALA A 277 15.04 4.53 -22.98
CA ALA A 277 15.23 3.84 -21.70
C ALA A 277 14.07 4.22 -20.76
N PRO A 278 13.73 3.37 -19.78
CA PRO A 278 12.79 3.74 -18.73
C PRO A 278 13.32 4.99 -18.01
N GLU A 279 12.48 6.02 -17.90
CA GLU A 279 12.78 7.20 -17.07
C GLU A 279 12.65 6.84 -15.59
N LYS A 280 11.71 5.94 -15.27
CA LYS A 280 11.46 5.43 -13.93
C LYS A 280 10.93 4.01 -14.01
N VAL A 281 11.25 3.21 -13.00
CA VAL A 281 10.69 1.87 -12.78
C VAL A 281 10.14 1.86 -11.36
N TYR A 282 8.84 1.65 -11.24
CA TYR A 282 8.16 1.42 -9.96
C TYR A 282 7.97 -0.08 -9.79
N GLN A 283 8.06 -0.55 -8.55
CA GLN A 283 7.91 -1.95 -8.26
C GLN A 283 7.31 -2.17 -6.87
N ASP A 284 6.70 -3.33 -6.73
CA ASP A 284 6.31 -3.86 -5.44
C ASP A 284 6.30 -5.39 -5.44
N SER A 285 6.25 -6.01 -4.26
CA SER A 285 6.12 -7.44 -4.12
C SER A 285 5.46 -7.76 -2.80
N LYS A 286 4.74 -8.90 -2.73
CA LYS A 286 4.21 -9.39 -1.46
C LYS A 286 5.29 -9.69 -0.39
N SER A 287 6.56 -9.75 -0.78
CA SER A 287 7.71 -9.91 0.11
C SER A 287 7.79 -11.19 0.98
N PHE A 288 6.91 -12.18 0.84
CA PHE A 288 7.10 -13.54 1.40
C PHE A 288 6.45 -14.72 0.62
N GLY A 289 6.86 -15.95 0.94
CA GLY A 289 6.23 -17.21 0.46
C GLY A 289 6.78 -17.79 -0.84
N TYR A 290 6.10 -18.81 -1.39
CA TYR A 290 6.56 -19.51 -2.61
C TYR A 290 6.35 -18.73 -3.89
N TYR A 291 5.20 -18.08 -4.04
CA TYR A 291 4.82 -17.45 -5.32
C TYR A 291 5.29 -16.01 -5.38
N GLN A 292 6.58 -15.77 -5.20
CA GLN A 292 7.19 -14.45 -5.12
C GLN A 292 7.50 -13.94 -6.51
N SER A 293 6.73 -12.96 -6.97
CA SER A 293 6.89 -12.34 -8.27
C SER A 293 6.75 -10.84 -8.09
N PRO A 294 7.88 -10.08 -8.13
CA PRO A 294 7.79 -8.64 -8.13
C PRO A 294 6.97 -8.17 -9.33
N LYS A 295 6.21 -7.12 -9.08
CA LYS A 295 5.26 -6.47 -9.98
C LYS A 295 5.73 -5.04 -10.18
N GLY A 296 5.44 -4.44 -11.33
CA GLY A 296 5.95 -3.10 -11.60
C GLY A 296 5.42 -2.42 -12.84
N SER A 297 5.79 -1.15 -12.95
CA SER A 297 5.52 -0.27 -14.08
C SER A 297 6.80 0.40 -14.52
N SER A 298 7.21 0.14 -15.77
CA SER A 298 8.31 0.84 -16.43
C SER A 298 7.75 2.01 -17.21
N VAL A 299 8.19 3.22 -16.89
CA VAL A 299 7.64 4.46 -17.45
C VAL A 299 8.62 5.12 -18.39
N PHE A 300 8.17 5.45 -19.60
CA PHE A 300 8.97 6.06 -20.65
C PHE A 300 8.43 7.43 -21.01
N ASN A 301 9.31 8.41 -21.11
CA ASN A 301 8.97 9.76 -21.56
C ASN A 301 8.92 9.81 -23.09
N ALA A 302 7.71 9.95 -23.64
CA ALA A 302 7.47 10.00 -25.08
C ALA A 302 7.16 11.42 -25.59
N THR A 303 7.20 12.43 -24.72
CA THR A 303 6.71 13.80 -24.99
C THR A 303 7.20 14.37 -26.32
N SER A 304 8.50 14.30 -26.60
CA SER A 304 9.09 14.89 -27.81
C SER A 304 8.79 14.10 -29.10
N LEU A 305 8.13 12.95 -28.99
CA LEU A 305 7.84 12.03 -30.10
C LEU A 305 6.35 12.05 -30.49
N LEU A 306 5.52 12.80 -29.76
CA LEU A 306 4.12 13.02 -30.10
C LEU A 306 3.95 14.40 -30.72
N SER A 307 3.24 14.45 -31.85
CA SER A 307 2.99 15.69 -32.61
C SER A 307 1.54 16.13 -32.58
N GLY A 308 0.63 15.35 -32.00
CA GLY A 308 -0.81 15.61 -31.99
C GLY A 308 -1.63 14.32 -31.99
N SER A 309 -2.84 14.37 -32.55
CA SER A 309 -3.69 13.20 -32.72
C SER A 309 -3.09 12.19 -33.72
N GLY A 310 -3.36 10.90 -33.51
CA GLY A 310 -2.95 9.85 -34.43
C GLY A 310 -2.52 8.54 -33.76
N ASN A 311 -1.97 7.65 -34.59
CA ASN A 311 -1.46 6.36 -34.16
C ASN A 311 0.04 6.42 -33.88
N TYR A 312 0.43 5.93 -32.71
CA TYR A 312 1.81 5.85 -32.26
C TYR A 312 2.21 4.39 -32.00
N THR A 313 3.34 3.97 -32.58
CA THR A 313 3.83 2.60 -32.44
C THR A 313 4.87 2.50 -31.34
N ALA A 314 4.65 1.62 -30.38
CA ALA A 314 5.62 1.22 -29.37
C ALA A 314 6.09 -0.21 -29.62
N VAL A 315 7.40 -0.44 -29.65
CA VAL A 315 7.99 -1.78 -29.70
C VAL A 315 8.75 -2.02 -28.41
N VAL A 316 8.15 -2.78 -27.50
CA VAL A 316 8.77 -3.14 -26.23
C VAL A 316 9.68 -4.33 -26.43
N LYS A 317 10.85 -4.31 -25.81
CA LYS A 317 11.84 -5.38 -25.85
C LYS A 317 12.24 -5.79 -24.45
N ASN A 318 12.26 -7.10 -24.19
CA ASN A 318 12.94 -7.64 -23.03
C ASN A 318 14.44 -7.68 -23.34
N ILE A 319 15.23 -6.83 -22.68
CA ILE A 319 16.66 -6.68 -22.95
C ILE A 319 17.55 -7.59 -22.10
N GLU A 320 16.95 -8.48 -21.30
CA GLU A 320 17.67 -9.59 -20.66
C GLU A 320 18.50 -10.38 -21.68
N PHE A 321 19.69 -10.81 -21.27
CA PHE A 321 20.54 -11.66 -22.10
C PHE A 321 19.85 -13.02 -22.38
N ILE A 322 20.25 -13.71 -23.45
CA ILE A 322 19.67 -15.03 -23.76
C ILE A 322 19.94 -16.00 -22.59
N GLY A 323 18.87 -16.57 -22.04
CA GLY A 323 18.92 -17.39 -20.82
C GLY A 323 18.74 -16.60 -19.51
N GLY A 324 18.54 -15.28 -19.61
CA GLY A 324 18.17 -14.40 -18.51
C GLY A 324 16.67 -14.45 -18.19
N ASN A 325 16.17 -13.42 -17.53
CA ASN A 325 14.84 -13.45 -16.91
C ASN A 325 13.69 -13.39 -17.95
N ASN A 326 12.68 -14.23 -17.74
CA ASN A 326 11.40 -14.08 -18.43
C ASN A 326 10.52 -13.12 -17.65
N THR A 327 9.77 -12.28 -18.34
CA THR A 327 8.79 -11.37 -17.73
C THR A 327 7.38 -11.76 -18.19
N THR A 328 6.36 -11.52 -17.38
CA THR A 328 5.02 -11.38 -17.91
C THR A 328 4.75 -9.92 -18.22
N LEU A 329 4.51 -9.63 -19.49
CA LEU A 329 4.17 -8.30 -19.97
C LEU A 329 2.65 -8.15 -20.00
N LEU A 330 2.10 -7.11 -19.39
CA LEU A 330 0.64 -6.83 -19.40
C LEU A 330 0.28 -5.91 -20.58
N GLY A 331 -0.89 -5.27 -20.56
CA GLY A 331 -1.20 -4.12 -21.40
C GLY A 331 -0.17 -2.99 -21.29
N GLU A 332 -0.24 -2.03 -22.21
CA GLU A 332 0.52 -0.77 -22.14
C GLU A 332 -0.45 0.40 -22.21
N MET A 333 -0.15 1.50 -21.52
CA MET A 333 -0.96 2.72 -21.55
C MET A 333 -0.11 3.90 -22.00
N LEU A 334 -0.51 4.55 -23.09
CA LEU A 334 0.04 5.86 -23.48
C LEU A 334 -0.88 6.93 -22.93
N THR A 335 -0.38 7.82 -22.09
CA THR A 335 -1.10 9.00 -21.58
C THR A 335 -0.50 10.27 -22.14
N VAL A 336 -1.34 11.24 -22.47
CA VAL A 336 -1.00 12.54 -23.03
C VAL A 336 -1.69 13.64 -22.24
N VAL A 337 -0.89 14.47 -21.57
CA VAL A 337 -1.33 15.75 -21.01
C VAL A 337 -1.19 16.79 -22.11
N TYR A 338 -2.25 17.53 -22.39
CA TYR A 338 -2.28 18.56 -23.42
C TYR A 338 -2.90 19.85 -22.88
N SER A 339 -2.54 20.97 -23.51
CA SER A 339 -3.21 22.26 -23.33
C SER A 339 -4.00 22.60 -24.58
N ASP A 340 -5.13 23.27 -24.40
CA ASP A 340 -5.95 23.81 -25.49
C ASP A 340 -6.41 25.22 -25.13
N VAL A 341 -5.71 26.22 -25.65
CA VAL A 341 -5.97 27.62 -25.33
C VAL A 341 -7.30 28.14 -25.88
N SER A 342 -7.90 27.44 -26.85
CA SER A 342 -9.12 27.90 -27.53
C SER A 342 -10.34 27.91 -26.60
N GLY A 343 -10.34 27.04 -25.57
CA GLY A 343 -11.47 26.89 -24.67
C GLY A 343 -11.58 27.92 -23.55
N GLY A 344 -10.52 28.68 -23.25
CA GLY A 344 -10.54 29.74 -22.22
C GLY A 344 -10.78 29.28 -20.77
N TYR A 345 -10.87 27.98 -20.50
CA TYR A 345 -10.94 27.40 -19.15
C TYR A 345 -9.53 27.21 -18.57
N LYS A 346 -9.41 27.07 -17.24
CA LYS A 346 -8.16 26.57 -16.61
C LYS A 346 -8.29 25.11 -16.29
N VAL A 347 -7.19 24.39 -16.36
CA VAL A 347 -7.13 23.00 -15.93
C VAL A 347 -5.94 22.78 -15.02
N ARG A 348 -6.19 22.18 -13.86
CA ARG A 348 -5.15 21.71 -12.95
C ARG A 348 -5.12 20.19 -12.97
N ILE A 349 -3.93 19.63 -13.11
CA ILE A 349 -3.74 18.19 -13.23
C ILE A 349 -2.70 17.74 -12.21
N TRP A 350 -3.09 16.80 -11.37
CA TRP A 350 -2.19 16.05 -10.50
C TRP A 350 -1.94 14.69 -11.12
N ALA A 351 -0.70 14.41 -11.52
CA ALA A 351 -0.30 13.13 -12.08
C ALA A 351 0.50 12.33 -11.04
N LEU A 352 -0.04 11.20 -10.63
CA LEU A 352 0.56 10.27 -9.68
C LEU A 352 1.04 9.00 -10.41
N GLU A 353 2.21 8.51 -10.03
CA GLU A 353 2.80 7.28 -10.58
C GLU A 353 3.35 6.41 -9.44
N GLY A 354 3.24 5.10 -9.57
CA GLY A 354 3.74 4.19 -8.56
C GLY A 354 3.53 2.72 -8.90
N THR A 355 3.65 1.89 -7.89
CA THR A 355 3.19 0.50 -7.92
C THR A 355 3.00 0.07 -6.47
N ASP A 356 1.79 -0.37 -6.13
CA ASP A 356 1.47 -0.99 -4.83
C ASP A 356 0.61 -2.24 -5.08
N TYR A 357 1.07 -3.38 -4.59
CA TYR A 357 0.44 -4.68 -4.77
C TYR A 357 -0.39 -5.05 -3.53
N LEU A 358 -1.70 -5.01 -3.69
CA LEU A 358 -2.64 -5.10 -2.59
C LEU A 358 -3.41 -6.42 -2.66
N MET A 359 -3.62 -7.05 -1.53
CA MET A 359 -4.54 -8.19 -1.40
C MET A 359 -5.09 -8.24 0.02
N ALA A 360 -6.40 -8.06 0.16
CA ALA A 360 -7.09 -8.45 1.37
C ALA A 360 -7.02 -9.98 1.47
N ALA A 361 -6.66 -10.45 2.65
CA ALA A 361 -6.30 -11.82 2.89
C ALA A 361 -6.60 -12.14 4.35
N ASP A 362 -7.86 -11.99 4.74
CA ASP A 362 -8.37 -12.31 6.06
C ASP A 362 -9.17 -13.62 6.05
N GLU A 363 -9.76 -13.97 7.20
CA GLU A 363 -10.57 -15.18 7.39
C GLU A 363 -11.73 -15.35 6.39
N THR A 364 -12.17 -14.27 5.74
CA THR A 364 -13.25 -14.30 4.74
C THR A 364 -12.77 -14.73 3.34
N HIS A 365 -11.45 -14.87 3.13
CA HIS A 365 -10.80 -15.11 1.83
C HIS A 365 -10.39 -16.59 1.60
N GLY A 366 -10.99 -17.52 2.34
CA GLY A 366 -10.80 -18.96 2.13
C GLY A 366 -9.37 -19.42 2.43
N SER A 367 -8.72 -20.11 1.49
CA SER A 367 -7.35 -20.67 1.68
C SER A 367 -6.21 -19.64 1.60
N HIS A 368 -6.53 -18.36 1.70
CA HIS A 368 -5.59 -17.24 1.52
C HIS A 368 -5.68 -16.25 2.69
N ASP A 369 -5.72 -16.75 3.92
CA ASP A 369 -5.56 -15.92 5.11
C ASP A 369 -4.07 -15.61 5.32
N TYR A 370 -3.68 -14.36 5.12
CA TYR A 370 -2.37 -13.79 5.47
C TYR A 370 -2.54 -12.64 6.48
N SER A 371 -3.67 -12.62 7.19
CA SER A 371 -4.04 -11.63 8.19
C SER A 371 -3.97 -10.18 7.71
N VAL A 372 -4.39 -9.93 6.46
CA VAL A 372 -4.48 -8.57 5.89
C VAL A 372 -5.94 -8.16 5.79
N SER A 373 -6.34 -7.18 6.58
CA SER A 373 -7.69 -6.61 6.49
C SER A 373 -7.84 -5.74 5.23
N PRO A 374 -9.07 -5.52 4.73
CA PRO A 374 -9.31 -4.57 3.63
C PRO A 374 -8.79 -3.15 3.90
N ALA A 375 -8.79 -2.71 5.16
CA ALA A 375 -8.25 -1.40 5.53
C ALA A 375 -6.73 -1.33 5.31
N GLU A 376 -6.01 -2.42 5.60
CA GLU A 376 -4.57 -2.52 5.37
C GLU A 376 -4.23 -2.77 3.89
N ALA A 377 -5.12 -3.44 3.16
CA ALA A 377 -5.07 -3.58 1.70
C ALA A 377 -5.66 -2.35 0.95
N THR A 378 -5.57 -1.16 1.56
CA THR A 378 -5.95 0.11 0.94
C THR A 378 -4.72 0.99 0.71
N ALA A 379 -4.35 1.22 -0.55
CA ALA A 379 -3.39 2.26 -0.90
C ALA A 379 -4.07 3.62 -0.96
N THR A 380 -3.75 4.49 -0.01
CA THR A 380 -4.23 5.87 0.04
C THR A 380 -3.15 6.81 -0.49
N VAL A 381 -3.51 7.59 -1.50
CA VAL A 381 -2.57 8.51 -2.17
C VAL A 381 -3.14 9.92 -2.22
N ALA A 382 -2.28 10.90 -1.91
CA ALA A 382 -2.70 12.29 -1.75
C ALA A 382 -2.55 13.10 -3.04
N PHE A 383 -3.51 13.98 -3.29
CA PHE A 383 -3.41 15.05 -4.28
C PHE A 383 -3.05 16.35 -3.53
N SER A 384 -1.77 16.72 -3.59
CA SER A 384 -1.24 17.82 -2.78
C SER A 384 -1.77 19.20 -3.20
N GLY A 385 -1.87 20.14 -2.26
CA GLY A 385 -2.30 21.51 -2.55
C GLY A 385 -3.80 21.76 -2.30
N SER A 386 -4.32 22.82 -2.91
CA SER A 386 -5.67 23.32 -2.66
C SER A 386 -6.49 23.49 -3.94
N ILE A 387 -7.78 23.20 -3.85
CA ILE A 387 -8.77 23.38 -4.91
C ILE A 387 -9.76 24.45 -4.47
N ASN A 388 -9.99 25.44 -5.33
CA ASN A 388 -11.04 26.42 -5.08
C ASN A 388 -12.39 25.86 -5.54
N LEU A 389 -13.16 25.34 -4.60
CA LEU A 389 -14.44 24.68 -4.86
C LEU A 389 -15.51 25.61 -5.43
N THR A 390 -15.46 26.92 -5.17
CA THR A 390 -16.47 27.85 -5.70
C THR A 390 -16.31 28.07 -7.21
N THR A 391 -15.09 27.91 -7.71
CA THR A 391 -14.74 28.18 -9.11
C THR A 391 -14.52 26.92 -9.94
N ALA A 392 -14.40 25.76 -9.30
CA ALA A 392 -14.25 24.49 -9.99
C ALA A 392 -15.58 24.13 -10.66
N VAL A 393 -15.54 23.71 -11.92
CA VAL A 393 -16.73 23.34 -12.69
C VAL A 393 -16.79 21.85 -13.02
N SER A 394 -15.63 21.19 -13.01
CA SER A 394 -15.54 19.74 -13.16
C SER A 394 -14.31 19.19 -12.46
N ALA A 395 -14.42 17.93 -12.04
CA ALA A 395 -13.31 17.15 -11.55
C ALA A 395 -13.45 15.72 -12.07
N ARG A 396 -12.46 15.28 -12.84
CA ARG A 396 -12.34 13.94 -13.44
C ARG A 396 -11.17 13.22 -12.78
N LEU A 397 -11.41 12.00 -12.32
CA LEU A 397 -10.39 11.10 -11.78
C LEU A 397 -10.21 9.94 -12.75
N VAL A 398 -8.98 9.76 -13.23
CA VAL A 398 -8.55 8.58 -13.98
C VAL A 398 -7.66 7.75 -13.07
N ALA A 399 -8.11 6.56 -12.66
CA ALA A 399 -7.39 5.70 -11.74
C ALA A 399 -7.13 4.33 -12.36
N VAL A 400 -5.86 3.91 -12.36
CA VAL A 400 -5.40 2.77 -13.15
C VAL A 400 -4.87 1.67 -12.26
N VAL A 401 -5.38 0.47 -12.49
CA VAL A 401 -4.93 -0.77 -11.86
C VAL A 401 -4.47 -1.74 -12.94
N SER A 402 -3.33 -2.36 -12.71
CA SER A 402 -2.89 -3.53 -13.47
C SER A 402 -3.20 -4.80 -12.68
N GLN A 403 -3.68 -5.83 -13.37
CA GLN A 403 -4.26 -7.03 -12.75
C GLN A 403 -5.44 -6.74 -11.80
N GLY A 404 -6.26 -5.73 -12.09
CA GLY A 404 -7.69 -5.83 -11.76
C GLY A 404 -8.31 -6.92 -12.64
N MET A 405 -9.48 -7.47 -12.30
CA MET A 405 -10.27 -8.36 -13.18
C MET A 405 -11.50 -8.96 -12.46
N GLY A 406 -11.52 -8.99 -11.13
CA GLY A 406 -12.59 -9.59 -10.33
C GLY A 406 -13.40 -8.57 -9.53
N PRO A 407 -14.68 -8.86 -9.24
CA PRO A 407 -15.44 -8.09 -8.25
C PRO A 407 -14.79 -8.23 -6.88
N GLY A 408 -14.97 -7.24 -6.00
CA GLY A 408 -14.38 -7.22 -4.66
C GLY A 408 -13.26 -6.19 -4.45
N SER A 409 -13.16 -5.15 -5.29
CA SER A 409 -12.30 -3.99 -5.02
C SER A 409 -13.13 -2.70 -5.01
N ASN A 410 -12.67 -1.66 -4.31
CA ASN A 410 -13.37 -0.38 -4.22
C ASN A 410 -12.43 0.77 -4.54
N LEU A 411 -12.98 1.77 -5.22
CA LEU A 411 -12.36 3.08 -5.37
C LEU A 411 -12.92 4.02 -4.31
N LEU A 412 -12.02 4.59 -3.52
CA LEU A 412 -12.34 5.58 -2.50
C LEU A 412 -11.86 6.96 -2.92
N PHE A 413 -12.54 8.00 -2.47
CA PHE A 413 -12.08 9.38 -2.56
C PHE A 413 -12.43 10.11 -1.27
N ASN A 414 -11.43 10.74 -0.65
CA ASN A 414 -11.55 11.39 0.66
C ASN A 414 -12.13 10.47 1.75
N GLY A 415 -11.79 9.17 1.70
CA GLY A 415 -12.26 8.15 2.63
C GLY A 415 -13.64 7.55 2.29
N ASP A 416 -14.42 8.19 1.42
CA ASP A 416 -15.71 7.68 0.98
C ASP A 416 -15.56 6.68 -0.16
N ILE A 417 -16.35 5.59 -0.13
CA ILE A 417 -16.45 4.66 -1.25
C ILE A 417 -17.28 5.32 -2.35
N ILE A 418 -16.62 5.68 -3.46
CA ILE A 418 -17.30 6.31 -4.60
C ILE A 418 -17.64 5.30 -5.70
N LYS A 419 -16.98 4.14 -5.70
CA LYS A 419 -17.35 3.01 -6.56
C LYS A 419 -17.00 1.67 -5.91
N THR A 420 -17.98 0.76 -5.91
CA THR A 420 -17.81 -0.65 -5.56
C THR A 420 -17.53 -1.49 -6.81
N ASP A 421 -16.88 -2.63 -6.63
CA ASP A 421 -16.42 -3.49 -7.74
C ASP A 421 -15.65 -2.69 -8.79
N ALA A 422 -14.82 -1.76 -8.31
CA ALA A 422 -13.93 -0.97 -9.15
C ALA A 422 -12.85 -1.87 -9.77
N TRP A 423 -12.41 -1.53 -10.98
CA TRP A 423 -11.37 -2.27 -11.71
C TRP A 423 -11.69 -3.75 -11.98
N ASP A 424 -12.97 -4.07 -12.15
CA ASP A 424 -13.47 -5.39 -12.52
C ASP A 424 -13.51 -5.60 -14.05
N THR A 425 -14.00 -6.76 -14.52
CA THR A 425 -13.98 -7.13 -15.95
C THR A 425 -14.54 -6.05 -16.90
N PRO A 426 -15.69 -5.40 -16.64
CA PRO A 426 -16.22 -4.29 -17.44
C PRO A 426 -15.28 -3.09 -17.68
N THR A 427 -14.31 -2.88 -16.80
CA THR A 427 -13.39 -1.72 -16.87
C THR A 427 -12.05 -2.07 -17.48
N GLU A 428 -11.89 -3.29 -18.01
CA GLU A 428 -10.70 -3.68 -18.77
C GLU A 428 -10.60 -2.80 -20.02
N ALA A 429 -9.59 -1.92 -20.05
CA ALA A 429 -9.48 -0.86 -21.06
C ALA A 429 -9.11 -1.38 -22.46
N HIS A 430 -8.56 -2.60 -22.53
CA HIS A 430 -8.32 -3.32 -23.77
C HIS A 430 -8.48 -4.81 -23.53
N PRO A 431 -9.14 -5.57 -24.42
CA PRO A 431 -9.34 -7.01 -24.24
C PRO A 431 -8.04 -7.74 -23.92
N LEU A 432 -8.07 -8.56 -22.86
CA LEU A 432 -6.97 -9.42 -22.41
C LEU A 432 -5.69 -8.68 -22.00
N SER A 433 -5.75 -7.36 -21.81
CA SER A 433 -4.62 -6.56 -21.35
C SER A 433 -4.34 -6.72 -19.86
N ALA A 434 -5.36 -7.09 -19.08
CA ALA A 434 -5.38 -7.03 -17.62
C ALA A 434 -5.04 -5.62 -17.08
N ILE A 435 -5.42 -4.57 -17.81
CA ILE A 435 -5.33 -3.17 -17.38
C ILE A 435 -6.75 -2.63 -17.26
N ASN A 436 -7.11 -2.21 -16.06
CA ASN A 436 -8.44 -1.70 -15.74
C ASN A 436 -8.34 -0.22 -15.39
N ILE A 437 -9.29 0.56 -15.89
CA ILE A 437 -9.30 2.01 -15.68
C ILE A 437 -10.67 2.44 -15.20
N GLU A 438 -10.67 3.16 -14.08
CA GLU A 438 -11.81 3.95 -13.64
C GLU A 438 -11.63 5.39 -14.10
N ASP A 439 -12.58 5.89 -14.87
CA ASP A 439 -12.61 7.26 -15.36
C ASP A 439 -13.95 7.88 -15.01
N ILE A 440 -13.98 8.63 -13.91
CA ILE A 440 -15.22 9.06 -13.26
C ILE A 440 -15.12 10.50 -12.78
N SER A 441 -16.27 11.14 -12.57
CA SER A 441 -16.30 12.45 -11.91
C SER A 441 -16.22 12.31 -10.39
N VAL A 442 -15.41 13.15 -9.76
CA VAL A 442 -15.29 13.28 -8.29
C VAL A 442 -15.67 14.67 -7.81
N MET A 443 -16.34 15.47 -8.65
CA MET A 443 -16.64 16.88 -8.40
C MET A 443 -17.39 17.08 -7.06
N THR A 444 -18.36 16.22 -6.77
CA THR A 444 -19.16 16.27 -5.54
C THR A 444 -18.41 15.80 -4.29
N ASN A 445 -17.27 15.12 -4.46
CA ASN A 445 -16.47 14.55 -3.38
C ASN A 445 -15.23 15.41 -3.08
N LEU A 446 -14.97 16.45 -3.88
CA LEU A 446 -13.84 17.34 -3.68
C LEU A 446 -13.91 18.09 -2.35
N SER A 447 -12.77 18.16 -1.68
CA SER A 447 -12.50 19.04 -0.56
C SER A 447 -11.61 20.20 -1.00
N ALA A 448 -11.65 21.32 -0.28
CA ALA A 448 -10.80 22.47 -0.63
C ALA A 448 -9.30 22.15 -0.44
N ILE A 449 -8.97 21.27 0.50
CA ILE A 449 -7.60 20.81 0.81
C ILE A 449 -7.64 19.33 1.21
N GLY A 450 -6.49 18.65 1.13
CA GLY A 450 -6.33 17.30 1.65
C GLY A 450 -7.01 16.21 0.84
N ASN A 451 -7.23 16.44 -0.46
CA ASN A 451 -7.84 15.43 -1.30
C ASN A 451 -6.94 14.20 -1.41
N ASN A 452 -7.54 13.02 -1.33
CA ASN A 452 -6.86 11.75 -1.51
C ASN A 452 -7.79 10.75 -2.22
N MET A 453 -7.20 9.71 -2.80
CA MET A 453 -7.95 8.56 -3.29
C MET A 453 -7.40 7.27 -2.69
N GLY A 454 -8.26 6.26 -2.62
CA GLY A 454 -7.92 4.93 -2.11
C GLY A 454 -8.15 3.85 -3.17
N PHE A 455 -7.14 3.01 -3.39
CA PHE A 455 -7.30 1.72 -4.06
C PHE A 455 -7.48 0.65 -2.97
N ARG A 456 -8.69 0.12 -2.80
CA ARG A 456 -8.96 -0.87 -1.75
C ARG A 456 -9.29 -2.23 -2.32
N ASP A 457 -8.53 -3.24 -1.91
CA ASP A 457 -8.94 -4.62 -2.11
C ASP A 457 -9.82 -5.08 -0.95
N ASN A 458 -10.87 -5.84 -1.27
CA ASN A 458 -11.95 -6.19 -0.36
C ASN A 458 -12.31 -7.69 -0.46
N GLY A 459 -11.58 -8.46 -1.26
CA GLY A 459 -12.10 -9.75 -1.73
C GLY A 459 -11.39 -10.40 -2.90
N THR A 460 -10.52 -9.71 -3.64
CA THR A 460 -10.04 -10.24 -4.92
C THR A 460 -8.82 -11.14 -4.76
N SER A 461 -8.26 -11.61 -5.89
CA SER A 461 -6.98 -12.33 -5.91
C SER A 461 -5.75 -11.39 -5.84
N GLY A 462 -5.99 -10.14 -5.44
CA GLY A 462 -5.05 -9.04 -5.37
C GLY A 462 -4.99 -8.22 -6.66
N MET A 463 -4.53 -6.98 -6.53
CA MET A 463 -4.50 -5.97 -7.58
C MET A 463 -3.24 -5.09 -7.49
N GLN A 464 -2.84 -4.41 -8.58
CA GLN A 464 -1.70 -3.49 -8.56
C GLN A 464 -2.13 -2.06 -8.87
N ALA A 465 -2.19 -1.22 -7.84
CA ALA A 465 -2.37 0.23 -8.01
C ALA A 465 -1.16 0.81 -8.75
N SER A 466 -1.37 1.50 -9.87
CA SER A 466 -0.27 1.82 -10.80
C SER A 466 -0.09 3.32 -11.04
N ASN A 467 -1.14 4.05 -11.39
CA ASN A 467 -1.08 5.48 -11.63
C ASN A 467 -2.46 6.12 -11.52
N ALA A 468 -2.49 7.44 -11.32
CA ALA A 468 -3.73 8.19 -11.24
C ALA A 468 -3.57 9.63 -11.74
N TYR A 469 -4.66 10.20 -12.26
CA TYR A 469 -4.75 11.60 -12.66
C TYR A 469 -6.01 12.22 -12.09
N LEU A 470 -5.85 13.28 -11.30
CA LEU A 470 -6.95 14.16 -10.96
C LEU A 470 -6.89 15.39 -11.87
N VAL A 471 -7.95 15.63 -12.63
CA VAL A 471 -8.09 16.75 -13.58
C VAL A 471 -9.23 17.63 -13.09
N VAL A 472 -8.93 18.87 -12.72
CA VAL A 472 -9.92 19.84 -12.23
C VAL A 472 -9.96 21.03 -13.16
N SER A 473 -11.13 21.31 -13.72
CA SER A 473 -11.34 22.44 -14.61
C SER A 473 -12.07 23.59 -13.90
N TYR A 474 -11.73 24.80 -14.31
CA TYR A 474 -12.30 26.06 -13.83
C TYR A 474 -12.70 26.91 -15.03
N VAL A 475 -13.68 27.79 -14.83
CA VAL A 475 -14.13 28.74 -15.85
C VAL A 475 -13.78 30.15 -15.38
N PRO A 476 -12.57 30.66 -15.68
CA PRO A 476 -12.21 32.03 -15.36
C PRO A 476 -13.18 33.00 -16.03
N GLY A 477 -13.51 34.09 -15.34
CA GLY A 477 -14.43 35.10 -15.85
C GLY A 477 -15.90 34.85 -15.57
N ASP A 478 -16.34 33.65 -15.18
CA ASP A 478 -17.71 33.42 -14.70
C ASP A 478 -17.84 33.97 -13.27
N VAL A 479 -18.13 35.26 -13.15
CA VAL A 479 -18.27 35.95 -11.86
C VAL A 479 -19.71 35.95 -11.35
N THR A 480 -20.68 35.68 -12.22
CA THR A 480 -22.10 35.51 -11.88
C THR A 480 -22.42 34.13 -11.31
N GLY A 481 -21.58 33.13 -11.59
CA GLY A 481 -21.70 31.77 -11.10
C GLY A 481 -22.79 30.95 -11.81
N ASP A 482 -23.19 31.35 -13.02
CA ASP A 482 -24.20 30.66 -13.81
C ASP A 482 -23.61 29.55 -14.70
N GLY A 483 -22.28 29.41 -14.72
CA GLY A 483 -21.54 28.41 -15.49
C GLY A 483 -21.20 28.86 -16.92
N GLU A 484 -21.59 30.07 -17.33
CA GLU A 484 -21.27 30.64 -18.63
C GLU A 484 -20.42 31.91 -18.47
N VAL A 485 -19.49 32.17 -19.40
CA VAL A 485 -18.76 33.44 -19.44
C VAL A 485 -19.35 34.31 -20.52
N ASN A 486 -20.14 35.32 -20.14
CA ASN A 486 -20.89 36.16 -21.05
C ASN A 486 -20.85 37.65 -20.67
N ILE A 487 -21.62 38.47 -21.39
CA ILE A 487 -21.62 39.93 -21.19
C ILE A 487 -22.11 40.36 -19.80
N CYS A 488 -22.92 39.54 -19.14
CA CYS A 488 -23.37 39.78 -17.77
C CYS A 488 -22.18 39.73 -16.80
N ASP A 489 -21.28 38.76 -16.96
CA ASP A 489 -20.06 38.67 -16.16
C ASP A 489 -19.15 39.87 -16.35
N ALA A 490 -18.90 40.25 -17.60
CA ALA A 490 -18.08 41.41 -17.92
C ALA A 490 -18.67 42.70 -17.32
N THR A 491 -20.00 42.87 -17.41
CA THR A 491 -20.70 44.04 -16.86
C THR A 491 -20.66 44.05 -15.34
N LEU A 492 -20.90 42.89 -14.71
CA LEU A 492 -20.85 42.75 -13.25
C LEU A 492 -19.44 43.03 -12.73
N LEU A 493 -18.42 42.44 -13.35
CA LEU A 493 -17.02 42.67 -12.99
C LEU A 493 -16.62 44.14 -13.18
N PHE A 494 -17.00 44.76 -14.30
CA PHE A 494 -16.76 46.18 -14.56
C PHE A 494 -17.39 47.07 -13.48
N ASN A 495 -18.64 46.80 -13.08
CA ASN A 495 -19.29 47.55 -12.01
C ASN A 495 -18.64 47.30 -10.65
N TRP A 496 -18.30 46.05 -10.33
CA TRP A 496 -17.62 45.70 -9.08
C TRP A 496 -16.27 46.44 -8.93
N VAL A 497 -15.48 46.55 -10.00
CA VAL A 497 -14.22 47.31 -9.96
C VAL A 497 -14.44 48.83 -9.93
N SER A 498 -15.49 49.33 -10.58
CA SER A 498 -15.79 50.76 -10.70
C SER A 498 -16.47 51.36 -9.46
N PHE A 499 -17.19 50.55 -8.69
CA PHE A 499 -17.96 50.98 -7.51
C PHE A 499 -17.53 50.21 -6.24
N PRO A 500 -16.35 50.51 -5.66
CA PRO A 500 -15.81 49.75 -4.52
C PRO A 500 -16.72 49.68 -3.30
N ASN A 501 -17.54 50.70 -3.07
CA ASN A 501 -18.47 50.79 -1.93
C ASN A 501 -19.70 49.87 -2.08
N GLU A 502 -19.92 49.28 -3.27
CA GLU A 502 -21.09 48.45 -3.59
C GLU A 502 -20.72 46.97 -3.83
N ARG A 503 -19.45 46.60 -3.62
CA ARG A 503 -18.89 45.26 -3.90
C ARG A 503 -19.51 44.11 -3.12
N GLU A 504 -20.06 44.39 -1.94
CA GLU A 504 -20.71 43.39 -1.08
C GLU A 504 -22.24 43.50 -1.12
N THR A 505 -22.78 44.36 -1.98
CA THR A 505 -24.23 44.62 -2.09
C THR A 505 -24.68 44.51 -3.55
N THR A 506 -24.88 45.63 -4.25
CA THR A 506 -25.41 45.69 -5.61
C THR A 506 -24.60 44.87 -6.61
N TYR A 507 -23.28 44.85 -6.45
CA TYR A 507 -22.37 44.23 -7.41
C TYR A 507 -21.66 43.00 -6.85
N ALA A 508 -22.21 42.35 -5.83
CA ALA A 508 -21.60 41.14 -5.25
C ALA A 508 -21.32 40.08 -6.33
N LEU A 509 -20.09 39.55 -6.33
CA LEU A 509 -19.69 38.45 -7.20
C LEU A 509 -20.09 37.13 -6.53
N ALA A 510 -20.76 36.24 -7.27
CA ALA A 510 -21.00 34.89 -6.80
C ALA A 510 -19.67 34.12 -6.69
N ASN A 511 -18.79 34.32 -7.68
CA ASN A 511 -17.51 33.63 -7.79
C ASN A 511 -16.35 34.63 -7.88
N ALA A 512 -16.01 35.28 -6.77
CA ALA A 512 -14.92 36.26 -6.73
C ALA A 512 -13.55 35.68 -7.16
N GLY A 513 -13.33 34.37 -7.00
CA GLY A 513 -12.13 33.68 -7.45
C GLY A 513 -11.95 33.62 -8.99
N ASN A 514 -13.04 33.82 -9.75
CA ASN A 514 -13.01 33.87 -11.22
C ASN A 514 -12.75 35.28 -11.76
N ALA A 515 -12.68 36.29 -10.89
CA ALA A 515 -12.62 37.70 -11.30
C ALA A 515 -11.21 38.16 -11.72
N ASP A 516 -10.15 37.50 -11.25
CA ASP A 516 -8.76 37.78 -11.66
C ASP A 516 -8.45 37.03 -12.96
N VAL A 517 -9.06 37.48 -14.06
CA VAL A 517 -8.88 36.85 -15.37
C VAL A 517 -7.55 37.17 -16.03
N THR A 518 -6.75 38.08 -15.47
CA THR A 518 -5.37 38.31 -15.92
C THR A 518 -4.36 37.40 -15.20
N GLY A 519 -4.76 36.79 -14.08
CA GLY A 519 -3.92 35.91 -13.26
C GLY A 519 -2.79 36.63 -12.56
N ASN A 520 -2.95 37.93 -12.25
CA ASN A 520 -1.89 38.76 -11.65
C ASN A 520 -1.98 38.85 -10.12
N GLY A 521 -3.00 38.23 -9.52
CA GLY A 521 -3.28 38.24 -8.08
C GLY A 521 -4.13 39.41 -7.60
N VAL A 522 -4.60 40.30 -8.50
CA VAL A 522 -5.31 41.54 -8.17
C VAL A 522 -6.45 41.81 -9.14
N VAL A 523 -7.69 41.68 -8.66
CA VAL A 523 -8.89 42.03 -9.43
C VAL A 523 -9.00 43.56 -9.61
N ASN A 524 -8.85 44.02 -10.84
CA ASN A 524 -8.86 45.44 -11.20
C ASN A 524 -9.47 45.70 -12.59
N ILE A 525 -9.41 46.95 -13.07
CA ILE A 525 -10.01 47.35 -14.36
C ILE A 525 -9.42 46.60 -15.55
N GLY A 526 -8.16 46.14 -15.46
CA GLY A 526 -7.53 45.29 -16.46
C GLY A 526 -8.26 43.96 -16.64
N ASP A 527 -8.71 43.34 -15.55
CA ASP A 527 -9.51 42.11 -15.59
C ASP A 527 -10.87 42.34 -16.23
N ALA A 528 -11.56 43.42 -15.84
CA ALA A 528 -12.85 43.78 -16.43
C ALA A 528 -12.74 44.05 -17.94
N VAL A 529 -11.70 44.77 -18.38
CA VAL A 529 -11.47 45.06 -19.81
C VAL A 529 -11.10 43.79 -20.58
N LEU A 530 -10.24 42.93 -20.01
CA LEU A 530 -9.88 41.66 -20.64
C LEU A 530 -11.11 40.76 -20.79
N LEU A 531 -11.91 40.62 -19.73
CA LEU A 531 -13.15 39.85 -19.75
C LEU A 531 -14.14 40.42 -20.77
N PHE A 532 -14.35 41.74 -20.78
CA PHE A 532 -15.21 42.42 -21.75
C PHE A 532 -14.77 42.16 -23.19
N ASN A 533 -13.48 42.26 -23.48
CA ASN A 533 -12.96 41.98 -24.82
C ASN A 533 -13.11 40.50 -25.17
N TRP A 534 -12.82 39.59 -24.24
CA TRP A 534 -12.97 38.16 -24.45
C TRP A 534 -14.42 37.79 -24.80
N VAL A 535 -15.42 38.35 -24.11
CA VAL A 535 -16.83 38.07 -24.41
C VAL A 535 -17.29 38.75 -25.71
N SER A 536 -16.72 39.90 -26.07
CA SER A 536 -17.12 40.70 -27.24
C SER A 536 -16.51 40.24 -28.56
N PHE A 537 -15.34 39.59 -28.53
CA PHE A 537 -14.57 39.19 -29.72
C PHE A 537 -14.36 37.67 -29.73
N GLU A 538 -15.43 36.91 -30.02
CA GLU A 538 -15.42 35.44 -29.98
C GLU A 538 -14.32 34.79 -30.85
N ASN A 539 -14.05 35.39 -32.00
CA ASN A 539 -13.03 34.95 -32.94
C ASN A 539 -11.59 35.21 -32.48
N GLU A 540 -11.39 35.97 -31.41
CA GLU A 540 -10.08 36.30 -30.83
C GLU A 540 -9.86 35.64 -29.45
N ARG A 541 -10.83 34.82 -28.99
CA ARG A 541 -10.71 34.04 -27.75
C ARG A 541 -9.57 33.03 -27.86
N GLY A 542 -8.79 32.89 -26.80
CA GLY A 542 -7.67 31.94 -26.73
C GLY A 542 -6.43 32.35 -27.53
N THR A 543 -6.48 33.49 -28.25
CA THR A 543 -5.36 34.03 -29.02
C THR A 543 -4.94 35.41 -28.51
N THR A 544 -5.70 36.46 -28.84
CA THR A 544 -5.45 37.83 -28.35
C THR A 544 -5.93 37.99 -26.91
N TYR A 545 -7.12 37.46 -26.60
CA TYR A 545 -7.72 37.54 -25.28
C TYR A 545 -7.71 36.14 -24.66
N VAL A 546 -6.87 35.97 -23.64
CA VAL A 546 -6.70 34.69 -22.92
C VAL A 546 -7.01 34.93 -21.45
N LEU A 547 -8.03 34.27 -20.93
CA LEU A 547 -8.35 34.32 -19.51
C LEU A 547 -7.38 33.40 -18.75
N ARG A 548 -6.90 33.88 -17.61
CA ARG A 548 -5.73 33.38 -16.89
C ARG A 548 -5.93 33.22 -15.42
#